data_AF-A0A068WHV4-F1
#
_entry.id   AF-A0A068WHV4-F1
#
_cell.length_a   1.000
_cell.length_b   1.000
_cell.length_c   1.000
_cell.angle_alpha   90.00
_cell.angle_beta   90.00
_cell.angle_gamma   90.00
#
_symmetry.space_group_name_H-M   'P 1'
#
loop_
_entity.id
_entity.type
_entity.pdbx_description
1 polymer ?
#
loop_
_entity_poly.entity_id
_entity_poly.type
_entity_poly.pdbx_seq_one_letter_code
_entity_poly.pdbx_strand_id
1 'polypeptide(L)'
;MSMGGVPLKLGSWHKCDIRNVGKDITLARVGHTAHHLHTDDNSDWLLLIGGASFSSCCKDCLLYSVRNGQVCPIESADSLSESGFERYEHASVLLDNELVIFGGATAEGPLNDVIHAKLEVETSASLPGRLFASSVPTAAAINVAPRTQHTAACLTSTGELVVFAGGDRGSVPVDDQKVHLYEVKTSRWRVVEVQDEGRAPCRRMGHLMLPLPSPPSPQDLHELTTTTLYVHGGMAGNDFFDDLFYLSIERTLDEDKTRVVGEWHNIRTAVTQEGPWPSPRAGHGGAFIPSSSTSFPRLFIFGGVNADGPLNDIQYFDKGSMQWTAVMSEGEVPQPRLDFAFTTLRLRIPNPKFSPQLVLDSNDPSTERKRVGEREESLIWCSYLFIHGGMDAGHEVFHDAYLCCLDDA
;
A
#
# COMPACT_ATOMS: atom_id res chain seq x y z
N MET A 1 23.43 -6.88 -12.01
CA MET A 1 24.16 -5.89 -11.20
C MET A 1 23.98 -6.25 -9.74
N SER A 2 25.02 -6.11 -8.92
CA SER A 2 24.98 -6.55 -7.51
C SER A 2 24.07 -5.65 -6.68
N MET A 3 23.16 -6.26 -5.93
CA MET A 3 22.33 -5.65 -4.87
C MET A 3 23.16 -5.16 -3.66
N GLY A 4 24.43 -4.79 -3.86
CA GLY A 4 25.26 -4.21 -2.81
C GLY A 4 24.75 -2.80 -2.52
N GLY A 5 23.91 -2.64 -1.51
CA GLY A 5 23.36 -1.33 -1.12
C GLY A 5 21.93 -1.37 -0.55
N VAL A 6 21.19 -2.47 -0.72
CA VAL A 6 19.83 -2.56 -0.17
C VAL A 6 19.86 -2.71 1.36
N PRO A 7 19.04 -1.95 2.10
CA PRO A 7 19.11 -1.90 3.56
C PRO A 7 18.72 -3.22 4.19
N LEU A 8 19.43 -3.60 5.25
CA LEU A 8 19.28 -4.89 5.95
C LEU A 8 18.82 -4.74 7.40
N LYS A 9 18.74 -3.50 7.90
CA LYS A 9 18.41 -3.20 9.28
C LYS A 9 17.10 -2.44 9.34
N LEU A 10 16.24 -2.79 10.30
CA LEU A 10 15.01 -2.06 10.58
C LEU A 10 15.23 -0.54 10.59
N GLY A 11 14.46 0.20 9.78
CA GLY A 11 14.53 1.66 9.71
C GLY A 11 15.64 2.22 8.83
N SER A 12 16.46 1.37 8.19
CA SER A 12 17.45 1.83 7.22
C SER A 12 16.81 2.08 5.86
N TRP A 13 17.07 3.27 5.32
CA TRP A 13 16.53 3.78 4.07
C TRP A 13 17.58 3.73 2.96
N HIS A 14 17.12 3.45 1.75
CA HIS A 14 17.91 3.53 0.53
C HIS A 14 17.11 4.23 -0.56
N LYS A 15 17.74 5.19 -1.21
CA LYS A 15 17.16 5.90 -2.34
C LYS A 15 17.27 5.04 -3.58
N CYS A 16 16.13 4.70 -4.17
CA CYS A 16 16.11 3.87 -5.35
C CYS A 16 16.63 4.65 -6.57
N ASP A 17 17.36 3.94 -7.43
CA ASP A 17 17.73 4.44 -8.73
C ASP A 17 16.49 4.65 -9.61
N ILE A 18 16.46 5.76 -10.36
CA ILE A 18 15.50 6.00 -11.44
C ILE A 18 16.31 6.24 -12.72
N ARG A 19 16.22 5.29 -13.65
CA ARG A 19 17.05 5.17 -14.85
C ARG A 19 16.17 4.74 -16.03
N ASN A 20 16.68 4.90 -17.25
CA ASN A 20 16.02 4.42 -18.47
C ASN A 20 14.56 4.86 -18.58
N VAL A 21 14.28 6.11 -18.20
CA VAL A 21 12.94 6.69 -18.17
C VAL A 21 12.43 6.81 -19.60
N GLY A 22 11.26 6.21 -19.87
CA GLY A 22 10.56 6.37 -21.14
C GLY A 22 10.27 7.85 -21.46
N LYS A 23 9.98 8.14 -22.73
CA LYS A 23 9.63 9.51 -23.14
C LYS A 23 8.26 9.92 -22.58
N ASP A 24 8.10 11.22 -22.33
CA ASP A 24 6.83 11.84 -21.95
C ASP A 24 6.18 11.28 -20.66
N ILE A 25 7.01 10.89 -19.68
CA ILE A 25 6.56 10.40 -18.37
C ILE A 25 6.51 11.53 -17.34
N THR A 26 5.43 11.57 -16.55
CA THR A 26 5.32 12.50 -15.42
C THR A 26 5.75 11.82 -14.12
N LEU A 27 7.05 11.79 -13.80
CA LEU A 27 7.54 11.12 -12.58
C LEU A 27 7.18 11.88 -11.29
N ALA A 28 7.16 13.21 -11.32
CA ALA A 28 6.78 14.02 -10.17
C ALA A 28 5.26 13.92 -9.97
N ARG A 29 4.83 13.15 -8.97
CA ARG A 29 3.40 12.92 -8.72
C ARG A 29 3.05 12.73 -7.24
N VAL A 30 1.88 13.22 -6.87
CA VAL A 30 1.26 13.13 -5.54
C VAL A 30 -0.13 12.51 -5.66
N GLY A 31 -0.61 11.83 -4.61
CA GLY A 31 -1.93 11.19 -4.60
C GLY A 31 -2.07 10.03 -5.60
N HIS A 32 -0.97 9.40 -6.01
CA HIS A 32 -1.01 8.19 -6.83
C HIS A 32 -0.94 6.95 -5.94
N THR A 33 -1.18 5.78 -6.52
CA THR A 33 -1.07 4.50 -5.80
C THR A 33 0.06 3.65 -6.37
N ALA A 34 0.55 2.70 -5.56
CA ALA A 34 1.59 1.74 -5.94
C ALA A 34 1.15 0.32 -5.61
N HIS A 35 1.42 -0.63 -6.52
CA HIS A 35 1.14 -2.06 -6.32
C HIS A 35 2.37 -2.90 -6.68
N HIS A 36 2.73 -3.86 -5.83
CA HIS A 36 3.71 -4.89 -6.18
C HIS A 36 3.11 -5.86 -7.20
N LEU A 37 3.83 -6.12 -8.28
CA LEU A 37 3.44 -7.11 -9.28
C LEU A 37 4.07 -8.46 -8.96
N HIS A 38 3.26 -9.44 -8.55
CA HIS A 38 3.71 -10.81 -8.30
C HIS A 38 3.84 -11.63 -9.60
N THR A 39 4.68 -11.16 -10.54
CA THR A 39 4.91 -11.85 -11.83
C THR A 39 5.66 -13.17 -11.68
N ASP A 40 6.52 -13.25 -10.66
CA ASP A 40 7.26 -14.42 -10.24
C ASP A 40 7.71 -14.23 -8.78
N ASP A 41 8.27 -15.28 -8.17
CA ASP A 41 8.69 -15.26 -6.76
C ASP A 41 9.67 -14.11 -6.46
N ASN A 42 10.49 -13.68 -7.42
CA ASN A 42 11.54 -12.70 -7.23
C ASN A 42 11.24 -11.35 -7.90
N SER A 43 9.97 -11.10 -8.24
CA SER A 43 9.58 -9.89 -8.95
C SER A 43 9.87 -8.64 -8.15
N ASP A 44 10.41 -7.64 -8.83
CA ASP A 44 10.77 -6.33 -8.31
C ASP A 44 10.02 -5.21 -9.04
N TRP A 45 8.97 -5.57 -9.79
CA TRP A 45 8.17 -4.64 -10.55
C TRP A 45 7.03 -4.07 -9.73
N LEU A 46 6.90 -2.76 -9.80
CA LEU A 46 5.82 -1.99 -9.21
C LEU A 46 4.98 -1.35 -10.31
N LEU A 47 3.68 -1.27 -10.07
CA LEU A 47 2.74 -0.52 -10.88
C LEU A 47 2.36 0.77 -10.15
N LEU A 48 2.64 1.92 -10.77
CA LEU A 48 2.26 3.25 -10.28
C LEU A 48 1.09 3.78 -11.12
N ILE A 49 0.01 4.24 -10.47
CA ILE A 49 -1.23 4.60 -11.17
C ILE A 49 -1.67 6.01 -10.79
N GLY A 50 -1.97 6.82 -11.80
CA GLY A 50 -2.53 8.17 -11.64
C GLY A 50 -1.62 9.11 -10.87
N GLY A 51 -2.24 9.93 -10.03
CA GLY A 51 -1.65 11.04 -9.29
C GLY A 51 -1.84 12.37 -9.99
N ALA A 52 -1.33 13.42 -9.36
CA ALA A 52 -1.24 14.76 -9.94
C ALA A 52 0.19 15.27 -9.87
N SER A 53 0.59 15.99 -10.91
CA SER A 53 1.75 16.86 -10.90
C SER A 53 1.32 18.27 -10.49
N PHE A 54 2.26 19.22 -10.49
CA PHE A 54 1.93 20.62 -10.29
C PHE A 54 0.96 21.19 -11.34
N SER A 55 0.97 20.65 -12.57
CA SER A 55 0.19 21.21 -13.69
C SER A 55 -1.14 20.51 -13.93
N SER A 56 -1.21 19.20 -13.73
CA SER A 56 -2.38 18.40 -14.06
C SER A 56 -2.34 17.02 -13.42
N CYS A 57 -3.48 16.34 -13.45
CA CYS A 57 -3.55 14.91 -13.19
C CYS A 57 -2.68 14.14 -14.21
N CYS A 58 -2.04 13.07 -13.75
CA CYS A 58 -1.21 12.18 -14.56
C CYS A 58 -2.11 11.19 -15.30
N LYS A 59 -1.94 11.08 -16.62
CA LYS A 59 -2.75 10.21 -17.49
C LYS A 59 -2.20 8.80 -17.62
N ASP A 60 -0.96 8.65 -17.16
CA ASP A 60 -0.05 7.56 -17.43
C ASP A 60 0.11 6.66 -16.20
N CYS A 61 0.00 5.35 -16.44
CA CYS A 61 0.43 4.31 -15.51
C CYS A 61 1.88 3.93 -15.81
N LEU A 62 2.68 3.73 -14.78
CA LEU A 62 4.10 3.41 -14.91
C LEU A 62 4.41 2.03 -14.34
N LEU A 63 5.28 1.29 -15.04
CA LEU A 63 6.01 0.18 -14.44
C LEU A 63 7.35 0.68 -13.92
N TYR A 64 7.69 0.28 -12.71
CA TYR A 64 8.95 0.61 -12.08
C TYR A 64 9.64 -0.64 -11.53
N SER A 65 10.84 -0.96 -12.04
CA SER A 65 11.70 -2.01 -11.46
C SER A 65 12.64 -1.42 -10.41
N VAL A 66 12.46 -1.85 -9.17
CA VAL A 66 13.28 -1.33 -8.06
C VAL A 66 14.74 -1.82 -8.10
N ARG A 67 15.05 -2.96 -8.77
CA ARG A 67 16.43 -3.46 -8.83
C ARG A 67 17.29 -2.78 -9.88
N ASN A 68 16.71 -2.38 -11.02
CA ASN A 68 17.47 -1.80 -12.13
C ASN A 68 17.16 -0.32 -12.38
N GLY A 69 16.16 0.22 -11.68
CA GLY A 69 15.73 1.60 -11.76
C GLY A 69 14.88 1.94 -12.98
N GLN A 70 14.51 0.96 -13.81
CA GLN A 70 13.81 1.17 -15.07
C GLN A 70 12.39 1.66 -14.83
N VAL A 71 12.02 2.78 -15.47
CA VAL A 71 10.65 3.29 -15.48
C VAL A 71 10.13 3.38 -16.90
N CYS A 72 9.07 2.63 -17.21
CA CYS A 72 8.42 2.65 -18.51
C CYS A 72 6.91 2.96 -18.39
N PRO A 73 6.33 3.67 -19.36
CA PRO A 73 4.90 3.85 -19.40
C PRO A 73 4.23 2.54 -19.79
N ILE A 74 3.03 2.33 -19.29
CA ILE A 74 2.17 1.23 -19.72
C ILE A 74 1.28 1.72 -20.85
N GLU A 75 1.19 0.93 -21.91
CA GLU A 75 0.26 1.21 -23.00
C GLU A 75 -1.17 0.97 -22.51
N SER A 76 -1.98 2.04 -22.51
CA SER A 76 -3.43 1.94 -22.29
C SER A 76 -4.13 1.74 -23.63
N ALA A 77 -5.10 0.83 -23.71
CA ALA A 77 -5.99 0.76 -24.86
C ALA A 77 -6.86 2.04 -24.98
N ASP A 78 -7.19 2.44 -26.21
CA ASP A 78 -7.90 3.68 -26.57
C ASP A 78 -9.37 3.77 -26.07
N SER A 79 -9.84 2.80 -25.27
CA SER A 79 -11.26 2.64 -24.89
C SER A 79 -11.68 3.32 -23.57
N LEU A 80 -10.81 4.08 -22.91
CA LEU A 80 -11.15 4.80 -21.68
C LEU A 80 -11.76 6.19 -21.96
N SER A 81 -12.69 6.63 -21.11
CA SER A 81 -13.12 8.04 -21.07
C SER A 81 -11.94 8.95 -20.70
N GLU A 82 -12.00 10.25 -21.05
CA GLU A 82 -10.92 11.21 -20.79
C GLU A 82 -10.46 11.22 -19.32
N SER A 83 -11.38 11.00 -18.36
CA SER A 83 -11.12 10.93 -16.92
C SER A 83 -10.49 9.62 -16.41
N GLY A 84 -10.13 8.67 -17.29
CA GLY A 84 -9.73 7.29 -16.95
C GLY A 84 -8.68 7.18 -15.83
N PHE A 85 -7.39 7.12 -16.19
CA PHE A 85 -6.31 7.12 -15.19
C PHE A 85 -5.90 8.54 -14.72
N GLU A 86 -6.46 9.58 -15.36
CA GLU A 86 -6.22 11.00 -15.05
C GLU A 86 -6.90 11.42 -13.73
N ARG A 87 -6.37 10.97 -12.59
CA ARG A 87 -6.94 11.24 -11.27
C ARG A 87 -5.92 11.11 -10.14
N TYR A 88 -6.17 11.80 -9.03
CA TYR A 88 -5.37 11.70 -7.80
C TYR A 88 -6.23 11.29 -6.59
N GLU A 89 -5.56 10.83 -5.53
CA GLU A 89 -6.09 10.32 -4.27
C GLU A 89 -7.20 9.26 -4.42
N HIS A 90 -7.13 8.44 -5.48
CA HIS A 90 -8.06 7.34 -5.69
C HIS A 90 -7.72 6.14 -4.79
N ALA A 91 -8.70 5.27 -4.58
CA ALA A 91 -8.44 3.93 -4.06
C ALA A 91 -8.12 2.97 -5.21
N SER A 92 -7.20 2.04 -5.01
CA SER A 92 -6.98 0.97 -5.98
C SER A 92 -6.53 -0.34 -5.34
N VAL A 93 -6.89 -1.46 -5.97
CA VAL A 93 -6.47 -2.82 -5.60
C VAL A 93 -6.10 -3.60 -6.85
N LEU A 94 -5.16 -4.53 -6.72
CA LEU A 94 -4.79 -5.48 -7.77
C LEU A 94 -5.11 -6.90 -7.29
N LEU A 95 -6.04 -7.57 -7.96
CA LEU A 95 -6.44 -8.96 -7.67
C LEU A 95 -6.40 -9.78 -8.96
N ASP A 96 -5.64 -10.89 -8.99
CA ASP A 96 -5.61 -11.80 -10.15
C ASP A 96 -5.33 -11.09 -11.50
N ASN A 97 -4.40 -10.11 -11.52
CA ASN A 97 -4.09 -9.22 -12.66
C ASN A 97 -5.24 -8.30 -13.11
N GLU A 98 -6.25 -8.13 -12.27
CA GLU A 98 -7.31 -7.16 -12.44
C GLU A 98 -7.06 -5.97 -11.49
N LEU A 99 -6.70 -4.83 -12.08
CA LEU A 99 -6.62 -3.56 -11.38
C LEU A 99 -8.03 -2.99 -11.27
N VAL A 100 -8.46 -2.71 -10.04
CA VAL A 100 -9.69 -1.97 -9.76
C VAL A 100 -9.34 -0.63 -9.16
N ILE A 101 -9.91 0.45 -9.71
CA ILE A 101 -9.76 1.81 -9.21
C ILE A 101 -11.14 2.34 -8.84
N PHE A 102 -11.24 3.01 -7.70
CA PHE A 102 -12.46 3.69 -7.27
C PHE A 102 -12.17 5.14 -6.89
N GLY A 103 -13.03 6.03 -7.37
CA GLY A 103 -13.07 7.44 -6.97
C GLY A 103 -11.76 8.17 -7.29
N GLY A 104 -11.28 8.96 -6.34
CA GLY A 104 -10.26 9.98 -6.57
C GLY A 104 -10.86 11.27 -7.11
N ALA A 105 -10.03 12.20 -7.55
CA ALA A 105 -10.48 13.48 -8.07
C ALA A 105 -9.75 13.88 -9.35
N THR A 106 -10.42 14.69 -10.15
CA THR A 106 -9.86 15.44 -11.30
C THR A 106 -9.88 16.94 -10.98
N ALA A 107 -9.61 17.78 -11.98
CA ALA A 107 -9.76 19.24 -11.83
C ALA A 107 -11.23 19.66 -11.60
N GLU A 108 -12.18 18.83 -12.04
CA GLU A 108 -13.62 19.06 -12.00
C GLU A 108 -14.24 18.66 -10.65
N GLY A 109 -13.57 17.79 -9.89
CA GLY A 109 -13.99 17.36 -8.56
C GLY A 109 -13.77 15.88 -8.29
N PRO A 110 -14.28 15.40 -7.14
CA PRO A 110 -14.23 13.99 -6.79
C PRO A 110 -15.11 13.12 -7.71
N LEU A 111 -14.72 11.87 -7.86
CA LEU A 111 -15.35 10.86 -8.69
C LEU A 111 -15.90 9.70 -7.82
N ASN A 112 -16.85 8.93 -8.37
CA ASN A 112 -17.38 7.70 -7.77
C ASN A 112 -17.48 6.53 -8.76
N ASP A 113 -16.83 6.65 -9.91
CA ASP A 113 -16.75 5.58 -10.89
C ASP A 113 -15.83 4.45 -10.40
N VAL A 114 -16.05 3.26 -10.97
CA VAL A 114 -15.15 2.11 -10.79
C VAL A 114 -14.57 1.76 -12.16
N ILE A 115 -13.25 1.70 -12.22
CA ILE A 115 -12.53 1.27 -13.43
C ILE A 115 -11.96 -0.12 -13.18
N HIS A 116 -12.20 -1.02 -14.11
CA HIS A 116 -11.52 -2.31 -14.18
C HIS A 116 -10.48 -2.25 -15.30
N ALA A 117 -9.26 -2.66 -14.99
CA ALA A 117 -8.21 -2.75 -15.99
C ALA A 117 -7.48 -4.09 -15.86
N LYS A 118 -7.55 -4.89 -16.92
CA LYS A 118 -6.78 -6.11 -17.00
C LYS A 118 -5.34 -5.77 -17.33
N LEU A 119 -4.44 -6.21 -16.46
CA LEU A 119 -3.02 -6.03 -16.59
C LEU A 119 -2.42 -7.24 -17.31
N GLU A 120 -1.78 -6.99 -18.45
CA GLU A 120 -0.98 -7.98 -19.17
C GLU A 120 0.47 -7.49 -19.22
N VAL A 121 1.31 -8.06 -18.35
CA VAL A 121 2.75 -7.76 -18.33
C VAL A 121 3.51 -8.92 -18.95
N GLU A 122 4.21 -8.65 -20.04
CA GLU A 122 5.28 -9.52 -20.50
C GLU A 122 6.59 -9.10 -19.82
N THR A 123 7.12 -9.95 -18.94
CA THR A 123 8.35 -9.66 -18.18
C THR A 123 9.64 -9.90 -18.97
N SER A 124 9.57 -10.10 -20.30
CA SER A 124 10.78 -10.11 -21.12
C SER A 124 11.40 -8.72 -21.14
N ALA A 125 12.74 -8.64 -21.01
CA ALA A 125 13.51 -7.46 -20.60
C ALA A 125 13.43 -6.20 -21.49
N SER A 126 12.49 -6.11 -22.43
CA SER A 126 12.42 -5.05 -23.44
C SER A 126 11.02 -4.54 -23.81
N LEU A 127 9.92 -4.99 -23.19
CA LEU A 127 8.57 -4.56 -23.60
C LEU A 127 7.83 -3.76 -22.52
N PRO A 128 7.11 -2.68 -22.91
CA PRO A 128 6.13 -2.05 -22.04
C PRO A 128 4.98 -3.04 -21.79
N GLY A 129 4.52 -3.14 -20.53
CA GLY A 129 3.28 -3.85 -20.24
C GLY A 129 2.10 -3.19 -20.95
N ARG A 130 0.98 -3.93 -21.07
CA ARG A 130 -0.27 -3.41 -21.63
C ARG A 130 -1.37 -3.47 -20.59
N LEU A 131 -2.15 -2.38 -20.50
CA LEU A 131 -3.37 -2.32 -19.71
C LEU A 131 -4.56 -2.21 -20.64
N PHE A 132 -5.46 -3.18 -20.54
CA PHE A 132 -6.76 -3.15 -21.19
C PHE A 132 -7.79 -2.71 -20.16
N ALA A 133 -8.18 -1.46 -20.24
CA ALA A 133 -9.09 -0.88 -19.29
C ALA A 133 -10.50 -0.74 -19.89
N SER A 134 -11.48 -1.15 -19.10
CA SER A 134 -12.88 -0.91 -19.34
C SER A 134 -13.47 -0.23 -18.10
N SER A 135 -14.16 0.87 -18.34
CA SER A 135 -15.06 1.38 -17.31
C SER A 135 -16.22 0.39 -17.23
N VAL A 136 -16.41 -0.22 -16.07
CA VAL A 136 -17.64 -0.96 -15.81
C VAL A 136 -18.65 0.12 -15.43
N PRO A 137 -19.73 0.32 -16.21
CA PRO A 137 -20.83 1.16 -15.76
C PRO A 137 -21.29 0.53 -14.46
N THR A 138 -21.02 1.19 -13.34
CA THR A 138 -21.40 0.69 -12.03
C THR A 138 -22.89 0.38 -12.11
N ALA A 139 -23.27 -0.89 -11.92
CA ALA A 139 -24.67 -1.23 -11.72
C ALA A 139 -25.14 -0.36 -10.56
N ALA A 140 -25.93 0.68 -10.87
CA ALA A 140 -26.06 1.89 -10.07
C ALA A 140 -25.87 1.61 -8.57
N ALA A 141 -24.66 1.86 -8.05
CA ALA A 141 -24.50 2.03 -6.63
C ALA A 141 -25.05 3.43 -6.37
N ILE A 142 -26.38 3.53 -6.26
CA ILE A 142 -27.10 4.80 -6.10
C ILE A 142 -26.59 5.61 -4.89
N ASN A 143 -25.73 5.04 -4.03
CA ASN A 143 -25.46 5.52 -2.68
C ASN A 143 -23.98 5.59 -2.25
N VAL A 144 -22.97 5.46 -3.14
CA VAL A 144 -21.58 5.79 -2.76
C VAL A 144 -21.23 7.17 -3.28
N ALA A 145 -21.06 8.13 -2.37
CA ALA A 145 -20.72 9.50 -2.73
C ALA A 145 -19.33 9.58 -3.39
N PRO A 146 -19.12 10.49 -4.36
CA PRO A 146 -17.80 10.80 -4.90
C PRO A 146 -16.82 11.16 -3.80
N ARG A 147 -15.60 10.61 -3.88
CA ARG A 147 -14.61 10.80 -2.82
C ARG A 147 -13.18 10.54 -3.22
N THR A 148 -12.26 11.21 -2.53
CA THR A 148 -10.86 10.79 -2.43
C THR A 148 -10.70 9.80 -1.26
N GLN A 149 -9.75 8.88 -1.36
CA GLN A 149 -9.46 7.86 -0.34
C GLN A 149 -7.99 7.86 0.08
N HIS A 150 -7.07 8.24 -0.82
CA HIS A 150 -5.62 8.23 -0.55
C HIS A 150 -5.07 6.86 -0.06
N THR A 151 -5.83 5.78 -0.20
CA THR A 151 -5.47 4.42 0.24
C THR A 151 -5.20 3.50 -0.94
N ALA A 152 -3.98 2.97 -1.04
CA ALA A 152 -3.64 1.87 -1.95
C ALA A 152 -3.82 0.50 -1.27
N ALA A 153 -4.21 -0.51 -2.03
CA ALA A 153 -4.17 -1.93 -1.66
C ALA A 153 -5.00 -2.37 -0.43
N CYS A 154 -6.10 -1.67 -0.11
CA CYS A 154 -7.03 -2.12 0.93
C CYS A 154 -7.98 -3.22 0.41
N LEU A 155 -7.41 -4.40 0.12
CA LEU A 155 -8.07 -5.59 -0.38
C LEU A 155 -8.30 -6.58 0.76
N THR A 156 -9.53 -7.05 0.94
CA THR A 156 -9.84 -8.14 1.87
C THR A 156 -9.31 -9.47 1.35
N SER A 157 -9.10 -10.46 2.23
CA SER A 157 -8.74 -11.83 1.83
C SER A 157 -9.80 -12.52 0.96
N THR A 158 -11.03 -12.00 0.96
CA THR A 158 -12.15 -12.45 0.12
C THR A 158 -12.24 -11.72 -1.21
N GLY A 159 -11.31 -10.80 -1.52
CA GLY A 159 -11.24 -10.12 -2.81
C GLY A 159 -12.18 -8.92 -2.94
N GLU A 160 -12.40 -8.18 -1.86
CA GLU A 160 -13.19 -6.95 -1.86
C GLU A 160 -12.31 -5.72 -1.60
N LEU A 161 -12.46 -4.68 -2.42
CA LEU A 161 -11.94 -3.35 -2.10
C LEU A 161 -12.78 -2.75 -0.97
N VAL A 162 -12.12 -2.22 0.05
CA VAL A 162 -12.78 -1.51 1.16
C VAL A 162 -12.69 -0.01 0.94
N VAL A 163 -13.80 0.69 1.15
CA VAL A 163 -13.91 2.15 1.07
C VAL A 163 -14.57 2.65 2.36
N PHE A 164 -13.92 3.59 3.03
CA PHE A 164 -14.41 4.19 4.28
C PHE A 164 -14.03 5.66 4.34
N ALA A 165 -14.95 6.51 4.82
CA ALA A 165 -14.75 7.95 4.90
C ALA A 165 -14.23 8.53 3.57
N GLY A 166 -13.29 9.48 3.57
CA GLY A 166 -12.72 10.09 2.36
C GLY A 166 -12.93 11.59 2.25
N GLY A 167 -12.27 12.24 1.29
CA GLY A 167 -12.44 13.67 1.00
C GLY A 167 -13.56 13.94 0.00
N ASP A 168 -14.37 14.97 0.23
CA ASP A 168 -15.35 15.50 -0.72
C ASP A 168 -14.77 16.72 -1.45
N ARG A 169 -14.46 17.79 -0.70
CA ARG A 169 -13.92 19.03 -1.27
C ARG A 169 -12.99 19.75 -0.30
N GLY A 170 -11.78 20.06 -0.78
CA GLY A 170 -10.77 20.75 0.02
C GLY A 170 -10.48 19.95 1.29
N SER A 171 -10.61 20.57 2.47
CA SER A 171 -10.43 19.90 3.76
C SER A 171 -11.68 19.25 4.35
N VAL A 172 -12.76 19.15 3.57
CA VAL A 172 -14.05 18.60 4.03
C VAL A 172 -14.16 17.13 3.65
N PRO A 173 -14.32 16.21 4.63
CA PRO A 173 -14.62 14.81 4.35
C PRO A 173 -16.03 14.62 3.78
N VAL A 174 -16.27 13.45 3.19
CA VAL A 174 -17.64 13.00 2.84
C VAL A 174 -18.54 12.97 4.06
N ASP A 175 -19.86 13.03 3.82
CA ASP A 175 -20.88 13.17 4.86
C ASP A 175 -21.32 11.84 5.51
N ASP A 176 -20.96 10.69 4.94
CA ASP A 176 -21.25 9.37 5.50
C ASP A 176 -20.06 8.77 6.28
N GLN A 177 -20.36 7.86 7.20
CA GLN A 177 -19.38 7.01 7.91
C GLN A 177 -19.53 5.54 7.51
N LYS A 178 -20.10 5.28 6.33
CA LYS A 178 -20.38 3.92 5.89
C LYS A 178 -19.09 3.25 5.46
N VAL A 179 -19.04 1.95 5.68
CA VAL A 179 -17.99 1.08 5.15
C VAL A 179 -18.59 0.36 3.95
N HIS A 180 -18.04 0.64 2.78
CA HIS A 180 -18.45 0.03 1.54
C HIS A 180 -17.44 -1.05 1.13
N LEU A 181 -17.96 -2.18 0.66
CA LEU A 181 -17.17 -3.26 0.09
C LEU A 181 -17.52 -3.40 -1.38
N TYR A 182 -16.51 -3.41 -2.24
CA TYR A 182 -16.67 -3.69 -3.66
C TYR A 182 -16.06 -5.05 -3.99
N GLU A 183 -16.91 -6.04 -4.25
CA GLU A 183 -16.51 -7.40 -4.61
C GLU A 183 -16.00 -7.40 -6.06
N VAL A 184 -14.68 -7.56 -6.23
CA VAL A 184 -13.99 -7.35 -7.52
C VAL A 184 -14.54 -8.29 -8.60
N LYS A 185 -14.64 -9.59 -8.31
CA LYS A 185 -15.03 -10.61 -9.29
C LYS A 185 -16.47 -10.53 -9.78
N THR A 186 -17.36 -9.97 -8.96
CA THR A 186 -18.80 -9.88 -9.29
C THR A 186 -19.23 -8.45 -9.64
N SER A 187 -18.33 -7.47 -9.46
CA SER A 187 -18.61 -6.04 -9.61
C SER A 187 -19.79 -5.56 -8.75
N ARG A 188 -19.87 -6.05 -7.51
CA ARG A 188 -21.00 -5.75 -6.60
C ARG A 188 -20.56 -4.97 -5.38
N TRP A 189 -21.29 -3.88 -5.13
CA TRP A 189 -21.20 -3.15 -3.88
C TRP A 189 -22.02 -3.81 -2.77
N ARG A 190 -21.46 -3.79 -1.56
CA ARG A 190 -22.15 -4.10 -0.30
C ARG A 190 -21.82 -2.99 0.72
N VAL A 191 -22.70 -2.80 1.69
CA VAL A 191 -22.47 -1.92 2.83
C VAL A 191 -22.37 -2.80 4.06
N VAL A 192 -21.35 -2.58 4.87
CA VAL A 192 -21.19 -3.28 6.14
C VAL A 192 -22.24 -2.78 7.12
N GLU A 193 -22.98 -3.70 7.74
CA GLU A 193 -23.92 -3.41 8.81
C GLU A 193 -23.13 -3.16 10.11
N VAL A 194 -22.81 -1.90 10.39
CA VAL A 194 -22.08 -1.52 11.60
C VAL A 194 -23.03 -1.57 12.81
N GLN A 195 -22.66 -2.32 13.85
CA GLN A 195 -23.53 -2.55 15.01
C GLN A 195 -23.76 -1.29 15.87
N ASP A 196 -22.73 -0.44 16.01
CA ASP A 196 -22.77 0.81 16.78
C ASP A 196 -21.98 1.89 16.01
N GLU A 197 -22.70 2.71 15.23
CA GLU A 197 -22.11 3.82 14.48
C GLU A 197 -21.42 4.86 15.38
N GLY A 198 -21.81 4.96 16.66
CA GLY A 198 -21.19 5.88 17.62
C GLY A 198 -19.75 5.49 18.00
N ARG A 199 -19.34 4.25 17.71
CA ARG A 199 -17.97 3.76 17.90
C ARG A 199 -17.08 3.92 16.68
N ALA A 200 -17.65 4.32 15.54
CA ALA A 200 -16.86 4.52 14.33
C ALA A 200 -15.90 5.71 14.48
N PRO A 201 -14.74 5.70 13.78
CA PRO A 201 -13.95 6.89 13.61
C PRO A 201 -14.79 7.99 12.98
N CYS A 202 -14.60 9.24 13.41
CA CYS A 202 -15.27 10.37 12.77
C CYS A 202 -14.92 10.46 11.28
N ARG A 203 -15.79 11.12 10.50
CA ARG A 203 -15.56 11.42 9.07
C ARG A 203 -14.21 12.13 8.91
N ARG A 204 -13.39 11.64 8.00
CA ARG A 204 -11.99 12.06 7.83
C ARG A 204 -11.44 11.72 6.45
N MET A 205 -10.40 12.43 6.04
CA MET A 205 -9.64 12.16 4.81
C MET A 205 -8.16 11.98 5.11
N GLY A 206 -7.39 11.43 4.17
CA GLY A 206 -5.95 11.17 4.32
C GLY A 206 -5.60 10.23 5.48
N HIS A 207 -6.54 9.40 5.93
CA HIS A 207 -6.29 8.38 6.95
C HIS A 207 -5.62 7.18 6.31
N LEU A 208 -4.77 6.50 7.06
CA LEU A 208 -4.21 5.22 6.63
C LEU A 208 -5.23 4.13 6.91
N MET A 209 -5.55 3.31 5.91
CA MET A 209 -6.38 2.11 6.06
C MET A 209 -5.60 0.89 5.56
N LEU A 210 -5.44 -0.12 6.41
CA LEU A 210 -4.69 -1.34 6.09
C LEU A 210 -5.44 -2.59 6.54
N PRO A 211 -5.66 -3.58 5.65
CA PRO A 211 -6.18 -4.87 6.03
C PRO A 211 -5.12 -5.65 6.81
N LEU A 212 -5.53 -6.27 7.92
CA LEU A 212 -4.70 -7.22 8.63
C LEU A 212 -4.47 -8.45 7.72
N PRO A 213 -3.23 -8.84 7.44
CA PRO A 213 -2.96 -10.04 6.65
C PRO A 213 -3.55 -11.28 7.33
N SER A 214 -4.27 -12.11 6.56
CA SER A 214 -4.77 -13.39 7.06
C SER A 214 -3.59 -14.31 7.43
N PRO A 215 -3.74 -15.13 8.49
CA PRO A 215 -2.73 -16.12 8.81
C PRO A 215 -2.56 -17.11 7.64
N PRO A 216 -1.34 -17.62 7.38
CA PRO A 216 -1.08 -18.54 6.26
C PRO A 216 -1.90 -19.83 6.31
N SER A 217 -2.25 -20.26 7.52
CA SER A 217 -3.04 -21.45 7.80
C SER A 217 -4.12 -21.10 8.82
N PRO A 218 -5.28 -20.61 8.37
CA PRO A 218 -6.42 -20.35 9.24
C PRO A 218 -6.81 -21.63 9.98
N GLN A 219 -6.94 -21.58 11.30
CA GLN A 219 -7.18 -22.77 12.13
C GLN A 219 -8.66 -23.00 12.41
N ASP A 220 -9.49 -21.97 12.26
CA ASP A 220 -10.93 -22.06 12.49
C ASP A 220 -11.75 -21.28 11.44
N LEU A 221 -13.07 -21.48 11.52
CA LEU A 221 -14.03 -20.84 10.62
C LEU A 221 -14.08 -19.33 10.81
N HIS A 222 -13.81 -18.82 12.02
CA HIS A 222 -13.88 -17.40 12.32
C HIS A 222 -12.76 -16.63 11.59
N GLU A 223 -11.55 -17.19 11.54
CA GLU A 223 -10.43 -16.63 10.76
C GLU A 223 -10.69 -16.63 9.24
N LEU A 224 -11.56 -17.52 8.75
CA LEU A 224 -11.94 -17.59 7.33
C LEU A 224 -13.07 -16.63 6.96
N THR A 225 -13.98 -16.33 7.89
CA THR A 225 -15.15 -15.47 7.63
C THR A 225 -14.93 -14.02 8.05
N THR A 226 -13.89 -13.76 8.85
CA THR A 226 -13.62 -12.45 9.43
C THR A 226 -12.47 -11.75 8.73
N THR A 227 -12.68 -10.48 8.40
CA THR A 227 -11.62 -9.56 7.96
C THR A 227 -11.43 -8.50 9.03
N THR A 228 -10.19 -8.21 9.42
CA THR A 228 -9.90 -7.07 10.29
C THR A 228 -9.19 -5.99 9.50
N LEU A 229 -9.63 -4.74 9.63
CA LEU A 229 -9.01 -3.56 9.01
C LEU A 229 -8.56 -2.61 10.10
N TYR A 230 -7.42 -1.96 9.93
CA TYR A 230 -6.93 -0.92 10.83
C TYR A 230 -7.04 0.45 10.16
N VAL A 231 -7.46 1.45 10.92
CA VAL A 231 -7.55 2.85 10.50
C VAL A 231 -6.75 3.71 11.47
N HIS A 232 -5.81 4.48 10.94
CA HIS A 232 -4.99 5.40 11.74
C HIS A 232 -5.05 6.82 11.17
N GLY A 233 -5.20 7.78 12.09
CA GLY A 233 -5.10 9.21 11.80
C GLY A 233 -6.10 9.72 10.76
N GLY A 234 -5.66 10.67 9.94
CA GLY A 234 -6.47 11.44 9.00
C GLY A 234 -6.79 12.84 9.52
N MET A 235 -7.61 13.57 8.79
CA MET A 235 -8.03 14.92 9.16
C MET A 235 -9.47 15.26 8.76
N ALA A 236 -10.05 16.25 9.41
CA ALA A 236 -11.33 16.87 9.05
C ALA A 236 -11.28 18.37 9.36
N GLY A 237 -11.46 19.21 8.34
CA GLY A 237 -11.28 20.64 8.48
C GLY A 237 -9.84 20.97 8.86
N ASN A 238 -9.63 21.50 10.06
CA ASN A 238 -8.30 21.83 10.60
C ASN A 238 -7.81 20.81 11.64
N ASP A 239 -8.64 19.83 11.99
CA ASP A 239 -8.33 18.86 13.02
C ASP A 239 -7.62 17.66 12.40
N PHE A 240 -6.44 17.34 12.93
CA PHE A 240 -5.74 16.10 12.64
C PHE A 240 -6.04 15.08 13.75
N PHE A 241 -6.10 13.80 13.37
CA PHE A 241 -6.35 12.71 14.30
C PHE A 241 -5.08 11.87 14.47
N ASP A 242 -4.88 11.35 15.68
CA ASP A 242 -3.84 10.37 16.04
C ASP A 242 -4.44 9.01 16.44
N ASP A 243 -5.75 8.90 16.50
CA ASP A 243 -6.44 7.70 16.96
C ASP A 243 -6.15 6.48 16.07
N LEU A 244 -6.19 5.30 16.70
CA LEU A 244 -6.02 4.02 16.04
C LEU A 244 -7.28 3.18 16.30
N PHE A 245 -7.93 2.76 15.23
CA PHE A 245 -9.10 1.89 15.26
C PHE A 245 -8.81 0.59 14.54
N TYR A 246 -9.54 -0.45 14.92
CA TYR A 246 -9.77 -1.57 14.01
C TYR A 246 -11.27 -1.83 13.82
N LEU A 247 -11.62 -2.28 12.63
CA LEU A 247 -12.93 -2.78 12.26
C LEU A 247 -12.84 -4.30 12.06
N SER A 248 -13.61 -5.05 12.83
CA SER A 248 -13.85 -6.46 12.55
C SER A 248 -15.05 -6.58 11.62
N ILE A 249 -14.92 -7.26 10.48
CA ILE A 249 -15.97 -7.52 9.50
C ILE A 249 -16.21 -9.02 9.47
N GLU A 250 -17.37 -9.46 9.96
CA GLU A 250 -17.78 -10.86 9.94
C GLU A 250 -18.80 -11.10 8.83
N ARG A 251 -18.62 -12.21 8.08
CA ARG A 251 -19.56 -12.66 7.05
C ARG A 251 -20.33 -13.87 7.57
N THR A 252 -21.64 -13.72 7.69
CA THR A 252 -22.53 -14.78 8.16
C THR A 252 -23.53 -15.17 7.08
N LEU A 253 -23.86 -16.47 7.03
CA LEU A 253 -24.90 -17.01 6.16
C LEU A 253 -26.22 -17.03 6.93
N ASP A 254 -27.21 -16.30 6.43
CA ASP A 254 -28.55 -16.20 7.03
C ASP A 254 -29.60 -16.49 5.95
N GLU A 255 -30.31 -17.62 6.06
CA GLU A 255 -31.45 -18.01 5.21
C GLU A 255 -31.26 -17.69 3.70
N ASP A 256 -30.11 -18.10 3.12
CA ASP A 256 -29.67 -17.86 1.73
C ASP A 256 -29.17 -16.45 1.37
N LYS A 257 -28.90 -15.59 2.35
CA LYS A 257 -28.24 -14.29 2.17
C LYS A 257 -26.96 -14.20 3.00
N THR A 258 -25.89 -13.73 2.38
CA THR A 258 -24.68 -13.36 3.12
C THR A 258 -24.90 -12.00 3.77
N ARG A 259 -24.94 -11.95 5.10
CA ARG A 259 -24.87 -10.71 5.88
C ARG A 259 -23.42 -10.36 6.16
N VAL A 260 -23.11 -9.07 6.17
CA VAL A 260 -21.77 -8.55 6.43
C VAL A 260 -21.88 -7.54 7.55
N VAL A 261 -21.40 -7.92 8.73
CA VAL A 261 -21.57 -7.16 9.98
C VAL A 261 -20.22 -6.63 10.43
N GLY A 262 -20.19 -5.37 10.88
CA GLY A 262 -18.99 -4.67 11.30
C GLY A 262 -19.03 -4.23 12.77
N GLU A 263 -17.91 -4.35 13.47
CA GLU A 263 -17.73 -3.79 14.81
C GLU A 263 -16.43 -2.98 14.91
N TRP A 264 -16.59 -1.68 15.19
CA TRP A 264 -15.48 -0.76 15.42
C TRP A 264 -14.97 -0.83 16.85
N HIS A 265 -13.64 -0.78 16.97
CA HIS A 265 -12.94 -0.79 18.23
C HIS A 265 -11.88 0.30 18.24
N ASN A 266 -11.93 1.19 19.23
CA ASN A 266 -10.92 2.20 19.43
C ASN A 266 -9.80 1.62 20.31
N ILE A 267 -8.61 1.42 19.72
CA ILE A 267 -7.47 0.84 20.44
C ILE A 267 -7.01 1.75 21.57
N ARG A 268 -7.07 3.07 21.39
CA ARG A 268 -6.62 4.03 22.40
C ARG A 268 -7.38 3.88 23.73
N THR A 269 -8.66 3.48 23.68
CA THR A 269 -9.47 3.24 24.89
C THR A 269 -9.04 1.99 25.68
N ALA A 270 -8.34 1.06 25.04
CA ALA A 270 -7.82 -0.16 25.66
C ALA A 270 -6.41 0.01 26.23
N VAL A 271 -5.71 1.10 25.91
CA VAL A 271 -4.36 1.37 26.40
C VAL A 271 -4.43 1.98 27.80
N THR A 272 -3.84 1.30 28.78
CA THR A 272 -3.90 1.69 30.21
C THR A 272 -2.75 2.60 30.66
N GLN A 273 -1.72 2.77 29.83
CA GLN A 273 -0.53 3.56 30.13
C GLN A 273 -0.21 4.49 28.95
N GLU A 274 0.10 5.76 29.24
CA GLU A 274 0.59 6.70 28.22
C GLU A 274 1.90 6.18 27.61
N GLY A 275 1.87 5.95 26.30
CA GLY A 275 3.01 5.54 25.49
C GLY A 275 3.44 6.63 24.51
N PRO A 276 4.53 6.41 23.74
CA PRO A 276 4.97 7.34 22.70
C PRO A 276 4.03 7.25 21.48
N TRP A 277 2.82 7.76 21.65
CA TRP A 277 1.79 7.77 20.63
C TRP A 277 2.19 8.71 19.47
N PRO A 278 1.95 8.33 18.20
CA PRO A 278 2.26 9.18 17.07
C PRO A 278 1.54 10.53 17.16
N SER A 279 2.19 11.59 16.69
CA SER A 279 1.50 12.87 16.52
C SER A 279 0.30 12.72 15.56
N PRO A 280 -0.78 13.49 15.74
CA PRO A 280 -1.90 13.52 14.80
C PRO A 280 -1.41 13.82 13.38
N ARG A 281 -1.92 13.09 12.38
CA ARG A 281 -1.38 13.20 11.01
C ARG A 281 -2.34 12.70 9.93
N ALA A 282 -2.19 13.21 8.71
CA ALA A 282 -2.89 12.76 7.50
C ALA A 282 -1.90 12.55 6.33
N GLY A 283 -2.33 11.88 5.27
CA GLY A 283 -1.54 11.68 4.04
C GLY A 283 -0.29 10.83 4.24
N HIS A 284 -0.29 9.96 5.25
CA HIS A 284 0.84 9.10 5.62
C HIS A 284 0.67 7.69 5.06
N GLY A 285 1.79 6.97 4.92
CA GLY A 285 1.81 5.59 4.47
C GLY A 285 2.05 4.60 5.60
N GLY A 286 1.91 3.32 5.32
CA GLY A 286 2.18 2.29 6.31
C GLY A 286 2.14 0.87 5.75
N ALA A 287 2.39 -0.09 6.63
CA ALA A 287 2.42 -1.51 6.28
C ALA A 287 2.18 -2.41 7.50
N PHE A 288 1.58 -3.57 7.29
CA PHE A 288 1.69 -4.68 8.22
C PHE A 288 2.87 -5.56 7.85
N ILE A 289 3.78 -5.81 8.81
CA ILE A 289 4.93 -6.69 8.62
C ILE A 289 4.90 -7.81 9.65
N PRO A 290 5.02 -9.08 9.23
CA PRO A 290 5.17 -10.20 10.15
C PRO A 290 6.34 -9.98 11.10
N SER A 291 6.11 -10.21 12.38
CA SER A 291 7.12 -10.09 13.42
C SER A 291 7.61 -11.48 13.80
N SER A 292 8.93 -11.66 13.91
CA SER A 292 9.51 -12.91 14.41
C SER A 292 9.34 -13.07 15.93
N SER A 293 9.07 -11.98 16.65
CA SER A 293 8.96 -11.97 18.11
C SER A 293 7.53 -12.07 18.62
N THR A 294 6.52 -11.86 17.78
CA THR A 294 5.11 -11.81 18.17
C THR A 294 4.25 -12.61 17.19
N SER A 295 3.16 -13.20 17.68
CA SER A 295 2.18 -13.90 16.82
C SER A 295 1.37 -12.95 15.92
N PHE A 296 1.42 -11.65 16.20
CA PHE A 296 0.71 -10.62 15.45
C PHE A 296 1.71 -9.74 14.68
N PRO A 297 1.41 -9.33 13.43
CA PRO A 297 2.26 -8.44 12.66
C PRO A 297 2.32 -7.04 13.28
N ARG A 298 3.44 -6.34 13.12
CA ARG A 298 3.56 -4.94 13.53
C ARG A 298 2.94 -4.03 12.47
N LEU A 299 2.22 -3.02 12.91
CA LEU A 299 1.65 -1.98 12.05
C LEU A 299 2.61 -0.79 11.99
N PHE A 300 3.30 -0.62 10.87
CA PHE A 300 4.19 0.52 10.62
C PHE A 300 3.44 1.69 10.02
N ILE A 301 3.84 2.90 10.41
CA ILE A 301 3.45 4.16 9.78
C ILE A 301 4.69 4.96 9.40
N PHE A 302 4.60 5.76 8.34
CA PHE A 302 5.66 6.64 7.90
C PHE A 302 5.10 7.96 7.36
N GLY A 303 5.73 9.07 7.75
CA GLY A 303 5.50 10.39 7.16
C GLY A 303 4.11 10.96 7.41
N GLY A 304 3.61 11.69 6.40
CA GLY A 304 2.35 12.44 6.44
C GLY A 304 2.56 13.92 6.74
N VAL A 305 1.48 14.59 7.12
CA VAL A 305 1.46 16.00 7.54
C VAL A 305 0.67 16.16 8.82
N ASN A 306 1.08 17.11 9.66
CA ASN A 306 0.34 17.56 10.83
C ASN A 306 0.28 19.10 10.87
N ALA A 307 -0.18 19.65 12.00
CA ALA A 307 -0.26 21.10 12.19
C ALA A 307 1.10 21.83 12.13
N ASP A 308 2.20 21.14 12.40
CA ASP A 308 3.57 21.68 12.38
C ASP A 308 4.26 21.52 11.00
N GLY A 309 3.71 20.66 10.14
CA GLY A 309 4.19 20.45 8.77
C GLY A 309 4.33 18.97 8.39
N PRO A 310 4.97 18.70 7.24
CA PRO A 310 5.24 17.34 6.78
C PRO A 310 6.20 16.60 7.71
N LEU A 311 6.07 15.28 7.73
CA LEU A 311 6.79 14.36 8.61
C LEU A 311 7.62 13.36 7.81
N ASN A 312 8.67 12.83 8.41
CA ASN A 312 9.48 11.71 7.90
C ASN A 312 9.86 10.69 8.99
N ASP A 313 9.12 10.67 10.10
CA ASP A 313 9.32 9.68 11.15
C ASP A 313 8.69 8.34 10.76
N ILE A 314 9.28 7.26 11.28
CA ILE A 314 8.74 5.89 11.20
C ILE A 314 8.46 5.40 12.61
N GLN A 315 7.28 4.83 12.80
CA GLN A 315 6.86 4.23 14.06
C GLN A 315 6.12 2.93 13.77
N TYR A 316 6.08 2.02 14.74
CA TYR A 316 5.20 0.86 14.65
C TYR A 316 4.37 0.66 15.90
N PHE A 317 3.17 0.12 15.73
CA PHE A 317 2.32 -0.38 16.80
C PHE A 317 2.51 -1.88 16.96
N ASP A 318 2.73 -2.30 18.21
CA ASP A 318 2.83 -3.69 18.61
C ASP A 318 1.58 -4.09 19.42
N LYS A 319 0.78 -5.01 18.89
CA LYS A 319 -0.47 -5.46 19.53
C LYS A 319 -0.25 -6.20 20.85
N GLY A 320 0.91 -6.87 21.03
CA GLY A 320 1.21 -7.63 22.24
C GLY A 320 1.41 -6.72 23.45
N SER A 321 2.15 -5.63 23.25
CA SER A 321 2.40 -4.60 24.27
C SER A 321 1.32 -3.50 24.29
N MET A 322 0.54 -3.36 23.22
CA MET A 322 -0.40 -2.24 23.00
C MET A 322 0.31 -0.88 23.02
N GLN A 323 1.55 -0.84 22.51
CA GLN A 323 2.40 0.34 22.52
C GLN A 323 2.91 0.67 21.12
N TRP A 324 3.10 1.96 20.88
CA TRP A 324 3.85 2.45 19.74
C TRP A 324 5.34 2.47 20.08
N THR A 325 6.18 2.33 19.06
CA THR A 325 7.64 2.43 19.20
C THR A 325 8.20 3.22 18.02
N ALA A 326 8.99 4.24 18.32
CA ALA A 326 9.73 4.99 17.31
C ALA A 326 10.87 4.14 16.75
N VAL A 327 11.03 4.16 15.44
CA VAL A 327 12.12 3.46 14.75
C VAL A 327 13.20 4.46 14.40
N MET A 328 14.44 4.14 14.76
CA MET A 328 15.59 4.96 14.38
C MET A 328 15.80 4.88 12.87
N SER A 329 15.64 6.01 12.19
CA SER A 329 15.91 6.11 10.75
C SER A 329 17.39 6.34 10.50
N GLU A 330 17.95 5.64 9.50
CA GLU A 330 19.33 5.82 9.05
C GLU A 330 19.45 5.61 7.54
N GLY A 331 20.61 5.93 6.97
CA GLY A 331 20.84 5.84 5.52
C GLY A 331 20.31 7.05 4.76
N GLU A 332 19.75 6.83 3.58
CA GLU A 332 19.24 7.87 2.68
C GLU A 332 17.78 8.21 3.02
N VAL A 333 17.57 8.78 4.21
CA VAL A 333 16.22 9.08 4.73
C VAL A 333 15.50 10.09 3.82
N PRO A 334 14.25 9.82 3.40
CA PRO A 334 13.47 10.75 2.60
C PRO A 334 13.22 12.07 3.33
N GLN A 335 13.12 13.15 2.55
CA GLN A 335 12.61 14.43 3.07
C GLN A 335 11.16 14.26 3.58
N PRO A 336 10.75 15.04 4.60
CA PRO A 336 9.38 15.08 5.09
C PRO A 336 8.36 15.23 3.97
N ARG A 337 7.35 14.35 3.97
CA ARG A 337 6.41 14.27 2.84
C ARG A 337 5.07 13.68 3.23
N LEU A 338 4.06 14.09 2.46
CA LEU A 338 2.71 13.58 2.49
C LEU A 338 2.30 13.15 1.08
N ASP A 339 1.19 12.41 1.03
CA ASP A 339 0.48 12.03 -0.16
C ASP A 339 1.28 11.25 -1.22
N PHE A 340 2.37 10.61 -0.79
CA PHE A 340 3.18 9.71 -1.61
C PHE A 340 2.46 8.37 -1.84
N ALA A 341 2.80 7.69 -2.92
CA ALA A 341 2.38 6.30 -3.09
C ALA A 341 3.27 5.39 -2.26
N PHE A 342 2.70 4.31 -1.73
CA PHE A 342 3.44 3.32 -0.98
C PHE A 342 2.90 1.91 -1.23
N THR A 343 3.76 0.91 -1.05
CA THR A 343 3.39 -0.50 -1.04
C THR A 343 4.47 -1.31 -0.30
N THR A 344 4.19 -2.57 -0.01
CA THR A 344 5.19 -3.48 0.57
C THR A 344 5.82 -4.36 -0.50
N LEU A 345 7.12 -4.60 -0.37
CA LEU A 345 7.88 -5.51 -1.23
C LEU A 345 8.60 -6.54 -0.38
N ARG A 346 8.70 -7.78 -0.88
CA ARG A 346 9.62 -8.78 -0.32
C ARG A 346 10.67 -9.13 -1.36
N LEU A 347 11.93 -8.86 -1.06
CA LEU A 347 13.03 -9.04 -2.01
C LEU A 347 14.03 -10.09 -1.52
N ARG A 348 14.54 -10.92 -2.43
CA ARG A 348 15.74 -11.73 -2.17
C ARG A 348 16.99 -10.89 -2.30
N ILE A 349 17.75 -10.81 -1.22
CA ILE A 349 18.99 -10.04 -1.13
C ILE A 349 20.16 -10.92 -0.68
N PRO A 350 21.41 -10.57 -1.01
CA PRO A 350 22.59 -11.29 -0.52
C PRO A 350 22.60 -11.40 1.00
N ASN A 351 22.82 -12.61 1.51
CA ASN A 351 22.93 -12.87 2.94
C ASN A 351 24.31 -12.39 3.44
N PRO A 352 24.39 -11.34 4.26
CA PRO A 352 25.67 -10.84 4.77
C PRO A 352 26.36 -11.84 5.71
N LYS A 353 25.61 -12.79 6.30
CA LYS A 353 26.12 -13.82 7.20
C LYS A 353 26.63 -15.05 6.43
N PHE A 354 26.40 -15.15 5.12
CA PHE A 354 26.82 -16.28 4.31
C PHE A 354 28.31 -16.17 3.92
N SER A 355 29.10 -17.18 4.30
CA SER A 355 30.48 -17.36 3.87
C SER A 355 30.60 -18.70 3.15
N PRO A 356 30.94 -18.74 1.84
CA PRO A 356 31.02 -19.99 1.11
C PRO A 356 32.14 -20.89 1.68
N GLN A 357 31.80 -22.09 2.11
CA GLN A 357 32.79 -23.08 2.52
C GLN A 357 33.29 -23.84 1.28
N LEU A 358 34.59 -23.76 1.02
CA LEU A 358 35.24 -24.55 -0.03
C LEU A 358 35.40 -25.99 0.48
N VAL A 359 34.59 -26.93 -0.02
CA VAL A 359 34.85 -28.36 0.19
C VAL A 359 35.97 -28.78 -0.78
N LEU A 360 37.11 -29.21 -0.21
CA LEU A 360 38.18 -29.86 -0.97
C LEU A 360 37.77 -31.31 -1.20
N ASP A 361 37.58 -31.70 -2.46
CA ASP A 361 37.39 -33.10 -2.81
C ASP A 361 38.73 -33.82 -2.63
N SER A 362 38.86 -34.65 -1.60
CA SER A 362 40.15 -35.21 -1.17
C SER A 362 40.70 -36.32 -2.09
N ASN A 363 40.00 -36.66 -3.18
CA ASN A 363 40.30 -37.83 -3.99
C ASN A 363 40.66 -37.55 -5.46
N ASP A 364 40.63 -36.30 -5.95
CA ASP A 364 41.11 -35.99 -7.30
C ASP A 364 41.48 -34.49 -7.44
N PRO A 365 42.76 -34.15 -7.67
CA PRO A 365 43.18 -32.76 -7.92
C PRO A 365 42.68 -32.19 -9.26
N SER A 366 42.03 -32.98 -10.11
CA SER A 366 41.68 -32.62 -11.50
C SER A 366 40.18 -32.42 -11.78
N THR A 367 39.30 -32.62 -10.80
CA THR A 367 37.86 -32.35 -10.95
C THR A 367 37.53 -30.89 -10.63
N GLU A 368 36.94 -30.18 -11.61
CA GLU A 368 36.36 -28.85 -11.38
C GLU A 368 35.39 -28.88 -10.19
N ARG A 369 35.59 -27.95 -9.25
CA ARG A 369 34.79 -27.76 -8.04
C ARG A 369 33.30 -27.69 -8.38
N LYS A 370 32.55 -28.76 -8.11
CA LYS A 370 31.08 -28.74 -8.24
C LYS A 370 30.45 -28.14 -6.99
N ARG A 371 29.98 -26.91 -7.11
CA ARG A 371 29.10 -26.22 -6.15
C ARG A 371 27.68 -26.75 -6.32
N VAL A 372 27.27 -27.73 -5.52
CA VAL A 372 25.88 -28.20 -5.51
C VAL A 372 25.35 -28.01 -4.10
N GLY A 373 24.49 -26.99 -3.93
CA GLY A 373 23.88 -26.61 -2.64
C GLY A 373 24.00 -25.13 -2.25
N GLU A 374 24.93 -24.37 -2.84
CA GLU A 374 25.30 -23.00 -2.38
C GLU A 374 24.32 -21.86 -2.72
N ARG A 375 23.37 -22.06 -3.64
CA ARG A 375 22.64 -20.93 -4.25
C ARG A 375 21.50 -20.39 -3.37
N GLU A 376 20.85 -21.22 -2.56
CA GLU A 376 19.71 -20.80 -1.74
C GLU A 376 20.13 -20.13 -0.42
N GLU A 377 21.13 -20.63 0.29
CA GLU A 377 21.63 -20.04 1.55
C GLU A 377 22.34 -18.68 1.37
N SER A 378 22.75 -18.39 0.13
CA SER A 378 23.38 -17.11 -0.23
C SER A 378 22.42 -15.92 -0.26
N LEU A 379 21.11 -16.16 -0.20
CA LEU A 379 20.08 -15.13 -0.26
C LEU A 379 19.13 -15.24 0.91
N ILE A 380 18.73 -14.10 1.48
CA ILE A 380 17.64 -14.00 2.46
C ILE A 380 16.49 -13.18 1.90
N TRP A 381 15.30 -13.44 2.41
CA TRP A 381 14.13 -12.60 2.17
C TRP A 381 14.14 -11.42 3.12
N CYS A 382 13.89 -10.23 2.59
CA CYS A 382 13.71 -9.05 3.39
C CYS A 382 12.46 -8.26 2.97
N SER A 383 11.72 -7.75 3.94
CA SER A 383 10.50 -6.96 3.76
C SER A 383 10.81 -5.46 3.76
N TYR A 384 10.25 -4.73 2.79
CA TYR A 384 10.46 -3.31 2.61
C TYR A 384 9.15 -2.55 2.49
N LEU A 385 9.11 -1.35 3.07
CA LEU A 385 8.20 -0.30 2.63
C LEU A 385 8.82 0.41 1.43
N PHE A 386 8.11 0.38 0.31
CA PHE A 386 8.40 1.23 -0.83
C PHE A 386 7.59 2.51 -0.73
N ILE A 387 8.22 3.65 -1.06
CA ILE A 387 7.53 4.91 -1.28
C ILE A 387 7.98 5.56 -2.59
N HIS A 388 7.07 6.29 -3.25
CA HIS A 388 7.39 7.13 -4.41
C HIS A 388 6.61 8.44 -4.40
N GLY A 389 7.29 9.51 -4.81
CA GLY A 389 6.71 10.84 -4.97
C GLY A 389 6.20 11.43 -3.66
N GLY A 390 5.01 12.02 -3.72
CA GLY A 390 4.44 12.85 -2.65
C GLY A 390 4.82 14.31 -2.79
N MET A 391 4.57 15.10 -1.76
CA MET A 391 4.91 16.52 -1.74
C MET A 391 5.39 16.99 -0.38
N ASP A 392 5.93 18.20 -0.31
CA ASP A 392 6.29 18.90 0.92
C ASP A 392 5.35 20.07 1.26
N ALA A 393 5.71 20.86 2.27
CA ALA A 393 4.97 22.06 2.69
C ALA A 393 5.04 23.21 1.68
N GLY A 394 6.07 23.22 0.82
CA GLY A 394 6.28 24.22 -0.22
C GLY A 394 5.53 23.92 -1.52
N HIS A 395 4.72 22.85 -1.54
CA HIS A 395 4.08 22.31 -2.73
C HIS A 395 5.05 21.81 -3.79
N GLU A 396 6.29 21.48 -3.42
CA GLU A 396 7.20 20.76 -4.29
C GLU A 396 6.71 19.31 -4.39
N VAL A 397 6.42 18.86 -5.62
CA VAL A 397 6.03 17.47 -5.89
C VAL A 397 7.27 16.64 -6.19
N PHE A 398 7.48 15.60 -5.39
CA PHE A 398 8.62 14.72 -5.52
C PHE A 398 8.45 13.69 -6.64
N HIS A 399 9.58 13.25 -7.18
CA HIS A 399 9.70 12.21 -8.22
C HIS A 399 10.64 11.08 -7.80
N ASP A 400 11.14 11.10 -6.57
CA ASP A 400 12.08 10.11 -6.07
C ASP A 400 11.37 8.93 -5.40
N ALA A 401 12.10 7.82 -5.28
CA ALA A 401 11.63 6.59 -4.66
C ALA A 401 12.62 6.08 -3.62
N TYR A 402 12.11 5.37 -2.61
CA TYR A 402 12.92 4.81 -1.53
C TYR A 402 12.40 3.45 -1.09
N LEU A 403 13.32 2.65 -0.53
CA LEU A 403 13.04 1.44 0.24
C LEU A 403 13.47 1.64 1.68
N CYS A 404 12.56 1.36 2.62
CA CYS A 404 12.88 1.21 4.04
C CYS A 404 12.80 -0.26 4.42
N CYS A 405 13.88 -0.80 5.00
CA CYS A 405 13.83 -2.15 5.57
C CYS A 405 12.93 -2.17 6.82
N LEU A 406 12.01 -3.13 6.88
CA LEU A 406 11.06 -3.29 7.99
C LEU A 406 11.24 -4.59 8.79
N ASP A 407 12.20 -5.43 8.44
CA ASP A 407 12.51 -6.63 9.21
C ASP A 407 13.46 -6.34 10.37
N ASP A 408 13.28 -7.08 11.45
CA ASP A 408 14.25 -7.14 12.55
C ASP A 408 15.54 -7.86 12.09
N ALA A 409 16.71 -7.46 12.63
CA ALA A 409 18.03 -7.95 12.23
C ALA A 409 18.46 -9.31 12.83
#